data_AF-A0A1V5C599-F1
#
_entry.id   AF-A0A1V5C599-F1
#
_cell.length_a   1.000
_cell.length_b   1.000
_cell.length_c   1.000
_cell.angle_alpha   90.00
_cell.angle_beta   90.00
_cell.angle_gamma   90.00
#
_symmetry.space_group_name_H-M   'P 1'
#
loop_
_entity.id
_entity.type
_entity.pdbx_description
1 polymer ?
#
loop_
_entity_poly.entity_id
_entity_poly.type
_entity_poly.pdbx_seq_one_letter_code
_entity_poly.pdbx_strand_id
1 'polypeptide(L)'
;MVDKKRKKLLLQFFEDKARAYKEPQRAGTAKGDRIGFSSTKYMMTLFALTSGTKKEKAAQAKISYSVLRKWYTEKEFKEAITKHCKEFAELFASRVRSIAADAKKITDEFYSRPLDEIINLQKPLPDYSELGTGYAQETLDAIEDVLGPLISEAEERQDISLLFTVLDALEILETCFLKYQGNLDIETAASAAHLSVYRGIDNKTSNHGRLVILRAAKEALIHPDRFSEKDKKRIILGLSSFERYLERRAEAEEGRNE
;
A
#
# COMPACT_ATOMS: atom_id res chain seq x y z
N MET A 1 -27.78 1.38 8.32
CA MET A 1 -27.14 0.17 7.72
C MET A 1 -25.87 -0.09 8.51
N VAL A 2 -25.73 -1.29 9.07
CA VAL A 2 -24.57 -1.66 9.88
C VAL A 2 -23.34 -1.72 8.97
N ASP A 3 -22.39 -0.83 9.21
CA ASP A 3 -21.13 -0.77 8.51
C ASP A 3 -20.39 -2.09 8.75
N LYS A 4 -20.42 -2.96 7.74
CA LYS A 4 -19.85 -4.30 7.81
C LYS A 4 -18.34 -4.12 7.75
N LYS A 5 -17.72 -3.87 8.91
CA LYS A 5 -16.29 -3.60 9.10
C LYS A 5 -15.46 -4.44 8.13
N ARG A 6 -14.96 -3.81 7.07
CA ARG A 6 -14.22 -4.52 6.02
C ARG A 6 -12.98 -5.14 6.68
N LYS A 7 -12.74 -6.42 6.41
CA LYS A 7 -11.56 -7.11 6.93
C LYS A 7 -10.34 -6.56 6.20
N LYS A 8 -9.24 -6.34 6.93
CA LYS A 8 -7.95 -5.99 6.33
C LYS A 8 -7.50 -7.10 5.38
N LEU A 9 -6.87 -6.73 4.26
CA LEU A 9 -6.46 -7.64 3.18
C LEU A 9 -5.59 -8.80 3.69
N LEU A 10 -4.65 -8.52 4.60
CA LEU A 10 -3.79 -9.54 5.19
C LEU A 10 -4.55 -10.56 6.05
N LEU A 11 -5.56 -10.10 6.79
CA LEU A 11 -6.38 -11.00 7.60
C LEU A 11 -7.22 -11.92 6.70
N GLN A 12 -7.78 -11.38 5.63
CA GLN A 12 -8.49 -12.18 4.63
C GLN A 12 -7.55 -13.22 4.00
N PHE A 13 -6.34 -12.81 3.61
CA PHE A 13 -5.31 -13.73 3.09
C PHE A 13 -5.01 -14.87 4.08
N PHE A 14 -4.87 -14.57 5.38
CA PHE A 14 -4.66 -15.60 6.40
C PHE A 14 -5.84 -16.56 6.51
N GLU A 15 -7.07 -16.05 6.56
CA GLU A 15 -8.27 -16.88 6.63
C GLU A 15 -8.41 -17.80 5.43
N ASP A 16 -8.13 -17.30 4.23
CA ASP A 16 -8.23 -18.09 2.99
C ASP A 16 -7.15 -19.17 2.94
N LYS A 17 -5.90 -18.85 3.32
CA LYS A 17 -4.79 -19.81 3.39
C LYS A 17 -5.02 -20.87 4.47
N ALA A 18 -5.46 -20.45 5.66
CA ALA A 18 -5.78 -21.35 6.76
C ALA A 18 -6.91 -22.33 6.40
N ARG A 19 -7.97 -21.83 5.75
CA ARG A 19 -9.11 -22.65 5.31
C ARG A 19 -8.72 -23.65 4.21
N ALA A 20 -7.83 -23.26 3.30
CA ALA A 20 -7.36 -24.11 2.22
C ALA A 20 -6.33 -25.17 2.68
N TYR A 21 -5.67 -24.95 3.82
CA TYR A 21 -4.63 -25.84 4.31
C TYR A 21 -5.18 -27.18 4.79
N LYS A 22 -4.58 -28.28 4.33
CA LYS A 22 -4.87 -29.64 4.78
C LYS A 22 -3.62 -30.23 5.43
N GLU A 23 -3.70 -30.48 6.73
CA GLU A 23 -2.57 -31.03 7.50
C GLU A 23 -2.22 -32.44 6.99
N PRO A 24 -0.96 -32.67 6.57
CA PRO A 24 -0.51 -33.98 6.10
C PRO A 24 -0.64 -35.04 7.18
N GLN A 25 -1.28 -36.16 6.85
CA GLN A 25 -1.38 -37.30 7.74
C GLN A 25 -0.14 -38.18 7.64
N ARG A 26 0.24 -38.80 8.76
CA ARG A 26 1.38 -39.75 8.82
C ARG A 26 1.07 -41.11 8.19
N ALA A 27 -0.20 -41.39 7.90
CA ALA A 27 -0.63 -42.69 7.38
C ALA A 27 0.00 -42.94 6.00
N GLY A 28 0.84 -43.97 5.91
CA GLY A 28 1.50 -44.38 4.67
C GLY A 28 2.86 -43.72 4.38
N THR A 29 3.36 -42.82 5.23
CA THR A 29 4.72 -42.26 5.08
C THR A 29 5.74 -43.19 5.72
N ALA A 30 6.82 -43.55 5.02
CA ALA A 30 7.81 -44.49 5.56
C ALA A 30 8.54 -43.88 6.76
N LYS A 31 9.06 -44.75 7.64
CA LYS A 31 9.82 -44.32 8.82
C LYS A 31 11.12 -43.65 8.35
N GLY A 32 11.19 -42.32 8.49
CA GLY A 32 12.34 -41.51 8.07
C GLY A 32 11.94 -40.40 7.08
N ASP A 33 10.79 -40.54 6.44
CA ASP A 33 10.27 -39.53 5.52
C ASP A 33 9.72 -38.33 6.28
N ARG A 34 9.90 -37.14 5.67
CA ARG A 34 9.39 -35.89 6.22
C ARG A 34 7.87 -35.85 6.10
N ILE A 35 7.21 -35.74 7.24
CA ILE A 35 5.82 -35.29 7.33
C ILE A 35 5.84 -33.78 7.10
N GLY A 36 4.87 -33.24 6.35
CA GLY A 36 4.77 -31.79 6.16
C GLY A 36 4.44 -31.04 7.46
N PHE A 37 4.10 -29.76 7.36
CA PHE A 37 3.85 -28.94 8.55
C PHE A 37 2.62 -29.41 9.33
N SER A 38 2.66 -29.26 10.66
CA SER A 38 1.43 -29.25 11.43
C SER A 38 0.65 -27.96 11.15
N SER A 39 -0.65 -27.95 11.44
CA SER A 39 -1.47 -26.75 11.29
C SER A 39 -0.87 -25.54 12.02
N THR A 40 -0.39 -25.72 13.25
CA THR A 40 0.28 -24.63 14.00
C THR A 40 1.53 -24.12 13.30
N LYS A 41 2.38 -25.03 12.78
CA LYS A 41 3.60 -24.64 12.09
C LYS A 41 3.30 -23.92 10.78
N TYR A 42 2.29 -24.35 10.03
CA TYR A 42 1.81 -23.65 8.85
C TYR A 42 1.25 -22.26 9.19
N MET A 43 0.43 -22.13 10.23
CA MET A 43 -0.06 -20.80 10.64
C MET A 43 1.08 -19.85 11.03
N MET A 44 2.17 -20.37 11.58
CA MET A 44 3.35 -19.56 11.86
C MET A 44 4.09 -19.06 10.62
N THR A 45 4.00 -19.75 9.48
CA THR A 45 4.55 -19.21 8.22
C THR A 45 3.70 -18.05 7.70
N LEU A 46 2.40 -18.05 7.97
CA LEU A 46 1.52 -16.91 7.68
C LEU A 46 1.78 -15.74 8.64
N PHE A 47 1.84 -15.98 9.95
CA PHE A 47 2.18 -14.93 10.92
C PHE A 47 3.57 -14.34 10.73
N ALA A 48 4.47 -14.99 9.98
CA ALA A 48 5.73 -14.39 9.59
C ALA A 48 5.54 -13.09 8.78
N LEU A 49 4.42 -12.92 8.06
CA LEU A 49 4.14 -11.75 7.23
C LEU A 49 3.79 -10.49 8.02
N THR A 50 3.45 -10.59 9.30
CA THR A 50 3.14 -9.43 10.15
C THR A 50 4.42 -8.86 10.77
N SER A 51 4.40 -7.60 11.19
CA SER A 51 5.43 -7.06 12.07
C SER A 51 5.40 -7.76 13.45
N GLY A 52 6.39 -7.46 14.28
CA GLY A 52 6.51 -7.99 15.63
C GLY A 52 7.62 -9.03 15.78
N THR A 53 8.06 -9.20 17.02
CA THR A 53 9.14 -10.09 17.39
C THR A 53 8.70 -11.55 17.34
N LYS A 54 9.66 -12.44 17.10
CA LYS A 54 9.43 -13.89 17.20
C LYS A 54 8.91 -14.32 18.59
N LYS A 55 9.25 -13.58 19.66
CA LYS A 55 8.73 -13.87 21.01
C LYS A 55 7.24 -13.60 21.11
N GLU A 56 6.76 -12.46 20.61
CA GLU A 56 5.34 -12.10 20.61
C GLU A 56 4.52 -13.08 19.75
N LYS A 57 5.02 -13.40 18.55
CA LYS A 57 4.37 -14.35 17.66
C LYS A 57 4.30 -15.76 18.27
N ALA A 58 5.35 -16.22 18.94
CA ALA A 58 5.34 -17.50 19.66
C ALA A 58 4.31 -17.50 20.80
N ALA A 59 4.22 -16.41 21.57
CA ALA A 59 3.24 -16.26 22.64
C ALA A 59 1.79 -16.28 22.12
N GLN A 60 1.51 -15.55 21.04
CA GLN A 60 0.18 -15.54 20.39
C GLN A 60 -0.23 -16.95 19.91
N ALA A 61 0.72 -17.71 19.36
CA ALA A 61 0.48 -19.08 18.90
C ALA A 61 0.56 -20.14 20.02
N LYS A 62 0.79 -19.74 21.27
CA LYS A 62 0.93 -20.64 22.44
C LYS A 62 2.00 -21.73 22.23
N ILE A 63 3.10 -21.37 21.58
CA ILE A 63 4.29 -22.22 21.41
C ILE A 63 5.50 -21.60 22.11
N SER A 64 6.50 -22.42 22.44
CA SER A 64 7.72 -21.88 23.03
C SER A 64 8.54 -21.11 21.99
N TYR A 65 9.19 -20.02 22.43
CA TYR A 65 10.08 -19.25 21.57
C TYR A 65 11.20 -20.12 20.95
N SER A 66 11.73 -21.09 21.70
CA SER A 66 12.75 -22.01 21.22
C SER A 66 12.26 -22.91 20.07
N VAL A 67 11.00 -23.34 20.10
CA VAL A 67 10.38 -24.11 19.01
C VAL A 67 10.28 -23.26 17.76
N LEU A 68 9.75 -22.03 17.87
CA LEU A 68 9.65 -21.13 16.72
C LEU A 68 11.04 -20.79 16.16
N ARG A 69 12.01 -20.50 17.03
CA ARG A 69 13.40 -20.25 16.62
C ARG A 69 13.97 -21.42 15.83
N LYS A 70 13.73 -22.66 16.26
CA LYS A 70 14.13 -23.86 15.52
C LYS A 70 13.47 -23.91 14.14
N TRP A 71 12.16 -23.67 14.04
CA TRP A 71 11.46 -23.67 12.74
C TRP A 71 12.05 -22.65 11.77
N TYR A 72 12.42 -21.45 12.23
CA TYR A 72 13.09 -20.44 11.41
C TYR A 72 14.48 -20.86 10.88
N THR A 73 15.07 -21.94 11.38
CA THR A 73 16.32 -22.51 10.82
C THR A 73 16.06 -23.51 9.70
N GLU A 74 14.84 -24.04 9.60
CA GLU A 74 14.46 -25.04 8.63
C GLU A 74 14.24 -24.41 7.25
N LYS A 75 14.83 -25.01 6.21
CA LYS A 75 14.81 -24.49 4.84
C LYS A 75 13.37 -24.38 4.32
N GLU A 76 12.58 -25.42 4.53
CA GLU A 76 11.20 -25.54 4.04
C GLU A 76 10.30 -24.48 4.69
N PHE A 77 10.57 -24.13 5.95
CA PHE A 77 9.82 -23.11 6.68
C PHE A 77 10.10 -21.71 6.10
N LYS A 78 11.37 -21.41 5.81
CA LYS A 78 11.75 -20.16 5.12
C LYS A 78 11.14 -20.08 3.73
N GLU A 79 11.21 -21.17 2.95
CA GLU A 79 10.62 -21.23 1.61
C GLU A 79 9.10 -21.01 1.64
N ALA A 80 8.40 -21.57 2.63
CA ALA A 80 6.98 -21.33 2.82
C ALA A 80 6.67 -19.87 3.17
N ILE A 81 7.47 -19.22 4.02
CA ILE A 81 7.34 -17.78 4.31
C ILE A 81 7.53 -16.96 3.04
N THR A 82 8.62 -17.18 2.30
CA THR A 82 8.90 -16.47 1.04
C THR A 82 7.78 -16.66 0.03
N LYS A 83 7.24 -17.89 -0.09
CA LYS A 83 6.08 -18.16 -0.94
C LYS A 83 4.86 -17.34 -0.52
N HIS A 84 4.54 -17.30 0.77
CA HIS A 84 3.41 -16.52 1.26
C HIS A 84 3.61 -15.02 1.09
N CYS A 85 4.82 -14.49 1.27
CA CYS A 85 5.11 -13.08 0.99
C CYS A 85 4.81 -12.75 -0.48
N LYS A 86 5.26 -13.58 -1.42
CA LYS A 86 5.00 -13.39 -2.86
C LYS A 86 3.52 -13.49 -3.21
N GLU A 87 2.83 -14.52 -2.73
CA GLU A 87 1.39 -14.71 -2.95
C GLU A 87 0.58 -13.53 -2.36
N PHE A 88 0.96 -13.02 -1.20
CA PHE A 88 0.32 -11.87 -0.58
C PHE A 88 0.62 -10.58 -1.36
N ALA A 89 1.86 -10.38 -1.80
CA ALA A 89 2.25 -9.23 -2.60
C ALA A 89 1.45 -9.16 -3.92
N GLU A 90 1.30 -10.29 -4.63
CA GLU A 90 0.47 -10.37 -5.83
C GLU A 90 -1.00 -10.00 -5.56
N LEU A 91 -1.56 -10.49 -4.44
CA LEU A 91 -2.90 -10.12 -3.99
C LEU A 91 -2.99 -8.61 -3.67
N PHE A 92 -1.97 -8.05 -3.02
CA PHE A 92 -1.86 -6.63 -2.71
C PHE A 92 -1.85 -5.78 -3.99
N ALA A 93 -1.01 -6.11 -4.96
CA ALA A 93 -0.95 -5.46 -6.26
C ALA A 93 -2.28 -5.54 -7.02
N SER A 94 -2.96 -6.68 -6.96
CA SER A 94 -4.32 -6.83 -7.52
C SER A 94 -5.32 -5.89 -6.83
N ARG A 95 -5.25 -5.75 -5.50
CA ARG A 95 -6.10 -4.82 -4.77
C ARG A 95 -5.80 -3.37 -5.11
N VAL A 96 -4.53 -2.99 -5.26
CA VAL A 96 -4.11 -1.66 -5.73
C VAL A 96 -4.72 -1.34 -7.10
N ARG A 97 -4.70 -2.27 -8.06
CA ARG A 97 -5.38 -2.07 -9.35
C ARG A 97 -6.89 -1.86 -9.20
N SER A 98 -7.54 -2.59 -8.29
CA SER A 98 -8.97 -2.39 -8.02
C SER A 98 -9.24 -1.01 -7.42
N ILE A 99 -8.41 -0.54 -6.48
CA ILE A 99 -8.52 0.80 -5.91
C ILE A 99 -8.30 1.85 -7.00
N ALA A 100 -7.36 1.63 -7.92
CA ALA A 100 -7.12 2.53 -9.05
C ALA A 100 -8.32 2.64 -9.98
N ALA A 101 -9.02 1.53 -10.23
CA ALA A 101 -10.26 1.54 -11.01
C ALA A 101 -11.36 2.35 -10.31
N ASP A 102 -11.47 2.26 -8.99
CA ASP A 102 -12.41 3.08 -8.21
C ASP A 102 -11.98 4.55 -8.17
N ALA A 103 -10.68 4.83 -8.04
CA ALA A 103 -10.11 6.16 -8.12
C ALA A 103 -10.39 6.84 -9.47
N LYS A 104 -10.36 6.06 -10.55
CA LYS A 104 -10.72 6.51 -11.89
C LYS A 104 -12.20 6.88 -11.96
N LYS A 105 -13.11 6.02 -11.49
CA LYS A 105 -14.55 6.33 -11.44
C LYS A 105 -14.84 7.59 -10.62
N ILE A 106 -14.24 7.71 -9.44
CA ILE A 106 -14.36 8.90 -8.59
C ILE A 106 -13.90 10.15 -9.34
N THR A 107 -12.76 10.05 -10.03
CA THR A 107 -12.20 11.15 -10.82
C THR A 107 -13.13 11.53 -11.97
N ASP A 108 -13.58 10.56 -12.75
CA ASP A 108 -14.48 10.77 -13.89
C ASP A 108 -15.82 11.38 -13.44
N GLU A 109 -16.40 10.89 -12.34
CA GLU A 109 -17.63 11.43 -11.75
C GLU A 109 -17.41 12.87 -11.26
N PHE A 110 -16.34 13.11 -10.50
CA PHE A 110 -16.03 14.45 -9.98
C PHE A 110 -15.88 15.47 -11.11
N TYR A 111 -15.13 15.14 -12.17
CA TYR A 111 -14.92 16.04 -13.31
C TYR A 111 -16.06 16.03 -14.33
N SER A 112 -17.07 15.17 -14.19
CA SER A 112 -18.29 15.28 -15.00
C SER A 112 -19.13 16.50 -14.61
N ARG A 113 -18.98 17.00 -13.38
CA ARG A 113 -19.70 18.16 -12.84
C ARG A 113 -19.29 19.49 -13.52
N PRO A 114 -20.16 20.50 -13.50
CA PRO A 114 -19.82 21.86 -13.92
C PRO A 114 -18.59 22.42 -13.19
N LEU A 115 -17.83 23.30 -13.86
CA LEU A 115 -16.58 23.85 -13.34
C LEU A 115 -16.79 24.65 -12.04
N ASP A 116 -17.84 25.46 -12.01
CA ASP A 116 -18.27 26.28 -10.90
C ASP A 116 -18.66 25.45 -9.66
N GLU A 117 -19.15 24.23 -9.86
CA GLU A 117 -19.41 23.30 -8.75
C GLU A 117 -18.12 22.72 -8.18
N ILE A 118 -17.15 22.32 -9.02
CA ILE A 118 -15.95 21.60 -8.54
C ILE A 118 -14.91 22.50 -7.88
N ILE A 119 -14.86 23.80 -8.20
CA ILE A 119 -13.86 24.73 -7.66
C ILE A 119 -13.88 24.76 -6.12
N ASN A 120 -15.06 24.59 -5.52
CA ASN A 120 -15.24 24.64 -4.07
C ASN A 120 -15.38 23.26 -3.41
N LEU A 121 -15.20 22.18 -4.18
CA LEU A 121 -15.36 20.82 -3.68
C LEU A 121 -14.00 20.12 -3.56
N GLN A 122 -13.80 19.43 -2.45
CA GLN A 122 -12.68 18.53 -2.33
C GLN A 122 -12.99 17.23 -3.08
N LYS A 123 -12.10 16.81 -3.99
CA LYS A 123 -12.26 15.52 -4.68
C LYS A 123 -12.21 14.39 -3.65
N PRO A 124 -13.22 13.49 -3.60
CA PRO A 124 -13.17 12.35 -2.70
C PRO A 124 -11.96 11.45 -3.02
N LEU A 125 -11.45 10.81 -1.98
CA LEU A 125 -10.32 9.90 -2.07
C LEU A 125 -10.79 8.45 -2.15
N PRO A 126 -10.03 7.57 -2.83
CA PRO A 126 -10.23 6.13 -2.73
C PRO A 126 -10.06 5.65 -1.29
N ASP A 127 -10.76 4.59 -0.93
CA ASP A 127 -10.61 3.95 0.38
C ASP A 127 -9.42 2.98 0.38
N TYR A 128 -8.36 3.35 1.10
CA TYR A 128 -7.15 2.53 1.28
C TYR A 128 -7.16 1.71 2.58
N SER A 129 -8.20 1.82 3.40
CA SER A 129 -8.24 1.22 4.75
C SER A 129 -8.05 -0.30 4.75
N GLU A 130 -8.45 -0.95 3.66
CA GLU A 130 -8.34 -2.39 3.49
C GLU A 130 -6.90 -2.87 3.28
N LEU A 131 -6.00 -2.06 2.72
CA LEU A 131 -4.61 -2.47 2.52
C LEU A 131 -4.05 -2.90 3.88
N GLY A 132 -4.26 -2.07 4.90
CA GLY A 132 -3.85 -2.36 6.26
C GLY A 132 -2.40 -1.97 6.50
N THR A 133 -1.90 -2.35 7.68
CA THR A 133 -0.60 -1.90 8.20
C THR A 133 0.04 -3.02 9.00
N GLY A 134 1.33 -2.89 9.32
CA GLY A 134 2.03 -3.81 10.23
C GLY A 134 2.54 -5.07 9.55
N TYR A 135 3.19 -4.90 8.40
CA TYR A 135 3.86 -5.98 7.68
C TYR A 135 5.28 -6.20 8.20
N ALA A 136 5.80 -7.42 8.07
CA ALA A 136 7.21 -7.70 8.24
C ALA A 136 8.03 -7.09 7.09
N GLN A 137 9.32 -6.88 7.32
CA GLN A 137 10.22 -6.33 6.29
C GLN A 137 10.18 -7.16 5.01
N GLU A 138 10.31 -8.48 5.12
CA GLU A 138 10.32 -9.37 3.97
C GLU A 138 8.99 -9.38 3.20
N THR A 139 7.91 -8.92 3.83
CA THR A 139 6.61 -8.73 3.17
C THR A 139 6.54 -7.37 2.49
N LEU A 140 7.10 -6.31 3.09
CA LEU A 140 7.23 -5.01 2.45
C LEU A 140 8.09 -5.10 1.19
N ASP A 141 9.27 -5.73 1.28
CA ASP A 141 10.17 -5.93 0.14
C ASP A 141 9.44 -6.64 -1.02
N ALA A 142 8.68 -7.70 -0.71
CA ALA A 142 7.91 -8.43 -1.73
C ALA A 142 6.78 -7.58 -2.34
N ILE A 143 6.16 -6.69 -1.56
CA ILE A 143 5.15 -5.76 -2.08
C ILE A 143 5.81 -4.71 -2.99
N GLU A 144 6.94 -4.14 -2.59
CA GLU A 144 7.68 -3.18 -3.42
C GLU A 144 8.08 -3.79 -4.77
N ASP A 145 8.58 -5.04 -4.75
CA ASP A 145 8.95 -5.80 -5.96
C ASP A 145 7.80 -5.91 -6.97
N VAL A 146 6.55 -6.04 -6.50
CA VAL A 146 5.38 -6.15 -7.39
C VAL A 146 4.72 -4.80 -7.72
N LEU A 147 4.94 -3.76 -6.90
CA LEU A 147 4.44 -2.41 -7.18
C LEU A 147 5.30 -1.68 -8.22
N GLY A 148 6.61 -1.93 -8.26
CA GLY A 148 7.51 -1.36 -9.26
C GLY A 148 7.00 -1.54 -10.71
N PRO A 149 6.68 -2.77 -11.15
CA PRO A 149 6.10 -3.01 -12.47
C PRO A 149 4.77 -2.30 -12.73
N LEU A 150 3.97 -1.99 -11.69
CA LEU A 150 2.72 -1.24 -11.87
C LEU A 150 2.97 0.21 -12.26
N ILE A 151 4.09 0.80 -11.83
CA ILE A 151 4.48 2.15 -12.23
C ILE A 151 4.75 2.17 -13.74
N SER A 152 5.56 1.22 -14.22
CA SER A 152 5.84 1.08 -15.66
C SER A 152 4.55 0.80 -16.45
N GLU A 153 3.68 -0.09 -15.95
CA GLU A 153 2.36 -0.35 -16.56
C GLU A 153 1.52 0.93 -16.67
N ALA A 154 1.51 1.76 -15.61
CA ALA A 154 0.77 3.01 -15.58
C ALA A 154 1.35 4.05 -16.56
N GLU A 155 2.68 4.15 -16.65
CA GLU A 155 3.35 5.04 -17.60
C GLU A 155 3.08 4.65 -19.06
N GLU A 156 3.24 3.36 -19.40
CA GLU A 156 3.00 2.83 -20.74
C GLU A 156 1.54 3.06 -21.20
N ARG A 157 0.59 2.89 -20.28
CA ARG A 157 -0.84 3.09 -20.56
C ARG A 157 -1.30 4.53 -20.40
N GLN A 158 -0.44 5.42 -19.92
CA GLN A 158 -0.80 6.77 -19.48
C GLN A 158 -1.96 6.75 -18.47
N ASP A 159 -2.01 5.72 -17.62
CA ASP A 159 -3.04 5.54 -16.60
C ASP A 159 -2.68 6.31 -15.33
N ILE A 160 -3.04 7.58 -15.33
CA ILE A 160 -2.79 8.51 -14.22
C ILE A 160 -3.43 8.00 -12.90
N SER A 161 -4.60 7.37 -12.97
CA SER A 161 -5.28 6.84 -11.78
C SER A 161 -4.50 5.69 -11.17
N LEU A 162 -3.98 4.77 -11.99
CA LEU A 162 -3.10 3.70 -11.51
C LEU A 162 -1.82 4.26 -10.91
N LEU A 163 -1.14 5.19 -11.59
CA LEU A 163 0.09 5.79 -11.11
C LEU A 163 -0.10 6.40 -9.71
N PHE A 164 -1.07 7.30 -9.53
CA PHE A 164 -1.33 7.92 -8.22
C PHE A 164 -1.70 6.91 -7.15
N THR A 165 -2.49 5.89 -7.48
CA THR A 165 -2.87 4.85 -6.51
C THR A 165 -1.67 4.03 -6.04
N VAL A 166 -0.72 3.73 -6.94
CA VAL A 166 0.53 3.04 -6.59
C VAL A 166 1.38 3.93 -5.67
N LEU A 167 1.48 5.22 -5.97
CA LEU A 167 2.22 6.17 -5.13
C LEU A 167 1.60 6.32 -3.73
N ASP A 168 0.27 6.43 -3.66
CA ASP A 168 -0.47 6.47 -2.39
C ASP A 168 -0.23 5.18 -1.59
N ALA A 169 -0.24 4.02 -2.25
CA ALA A 169 0.03 2.73 -1.60
C ALA A 169 1.47 2.66 -1.06
N LEU A 170 2.46 3.11 -1.82
CA LEU A 170 3.86 3.19 -1.38
C LEU A 170 4.01 4.14 -0.17
N GLU A 171 3.35 5.30 -0.20
CA GLU A 171 3.36 6.24 0.92
C GLU A 171 2.77 5.62 2.20
N ILE A 172 1.67 4.87 2.08
CA ILE A 172 1.08 4.14 3.20
C ILE A 172 2.05 3.09 3.75
N LEU A 173 2.73 2.33 2.88
CA LEU A 173 3.67 1.29 3.29
C LEU A 173 4.87 1.89 4.04
N GLU A 174 5.47 2.95 3.48
CA GLU A 174 6.60 3.65 4.08
C GLU A 174 6.19 4.31 5.41
N THR A 175 4.98 4.88 5.50
CA THR A 175 4.43 5.42 6.75
C THR A 175 4.36 4.34 7.83
N CYS A 176 3.90 3.15 7.44
CA CYS A 176 3.84 2.02 8.36
C CYS A 176 5.23 1.59 8.80
N PHE A 177 6.16 1.46 7.86
CA PHE A 177 7.54 1.09 8.15
C PHE A 177 8.18 2.06 9.16
N LEU A 178 8.09 3.36 8.89
CA LEU A 178 8.64 4.42 9.74
C LEU A 178 7.99 4.48 11.12
N LYS A 179 6.67 4.25 11.21
CA LYS A 179 5.98 4.15 12.50
C LYS A 179 6.46 2.95 13.32
N TYR A 180 6.50 1.76 12.71
CA TYR A 180 6.78 0.52 13.45
C TYR A 180 8.26 0.29 13.74
N GLN A 181 9.16 0.73 12.87
CA GLN A 181 10.61 0.56 13.05
C GLN A 181 11.29 1.82 13.58
N GLY A 182 10.89 3.00 13.10
CA GLY A 182 11.42 4.27 13.57
C GLY A 182 10.83 4.73 14.90
N ASN A 183 9.79 4.04 15.39
CA ASN A 183 9.06 4.39 16.60
C ASN A 183 8.50 5.83 16.56
N LEU A 184 8.23 6.31 15.34
CA LEU A 184 7.65 7.61 15.08
C LEU A 184 6.15 7.57 15.33
N ASP A 185 5.58 8.68 15.77
CA ASP A 185 4.14 8.85 15.73
C ASP A 185 3.64 8.82 14.27
N ILE A 186 2.33 8.66 14.09
CA ILE A 186 1.74 8.44 12.76
C ILE A 186 1.90 9.65 11.83
N GLU A 187 1.89 10.87 12.37
CA GLU A 187 1.95 12.11 11.58
C GLU A 187 3.37 12.36 11.10
N THR A 188 4.36 12.21 11.99
CA THR A 188 5.78 12.27 11.64
C THR A 188 6.15 11.18 10.64
N ALA A 189 5.66 9.96 10.84
CA ALA A 189 5.89 8.85 9.92
C ALA A 189 5.27 9.12 8.54
N ALA A 190 4.04 9.65 8.48
CA ALA A 190 3.38 10.00 7.22
C ALA A 190 4.13 11.08 6.45
N SER A 191 4.58 12.12 7.14
CA SER A 191 5.41 13.17 6.57
C SER A 191 6.70 12.66 5.95
N ALA A 192 7.45 11.87 6.73
CA ALA A 192 8.74 11.34 6.31
C ALA A 192 8.57 10.35 5.15
N ALA A 193 7.51 9.53 5.19
CA ALA A 193 7.19 8.59 4.12
C ALA A 193 6.85 9.29 2.82
N HIS A 194 6.02 10.31 2.90
CA HIS A 194 5.67 11.16 1.78
C HIS A 194 6.94 11.78 1.15
N LEU A 195 7.86 12.31 1.96
CA LEU A 195 9.14 12.82 1.46
C LEU A 195 10.01 11.72 0.84
N SER A 196 10.05 10.52 1.40
CA SER A 196 10.85 9.38 0.94
C SER A 196 10.38 8.89 -0.43
N VAL A 197 9.09 8.57 -0.57
CA VAL A 197 8.48 8.08 -1.82
C VAL A 197 8.66 9.09 -2.95
N TYR A 198 8.40 10.38 -2.67
CA TYR A 198 8.54 11.43 -3.68
C TYR A 198 9.99 11.82 -4.00
N ARG A 199 10.97 11.47 -3.14
CA ARG A 199 12.41 11.61 -3.45
C ARG A 199 12.95 10.44 -4.26
N GLY A 200 12.37 9.24 -4.11
CA GLY A 200 12.75 8.01 -4.82
C GLY A 200 12.27 7.97 -6.27
N ILE A 201 11.09 8.53 -6.55
CA ILE A 201 10.69 8.88 -7.92
C ILE A 201 11.65 9.96 -8.38
N ASP A 202 12.37 9.77 -9.50
CA ASP A 202 13.37 10.74 -9.99
C ASP A 202 12.84 12.16 -9.81
N ASN A 203 13.48 12.87 -8.87
CA ASN A 203 13.05 14.18 -8.40
C ASN A 203 12.87 15.14 -9.60
N LYS A 204 13.54 14.89 -10.72
CA LYS A 204 13.32 15.62 -11.96
C LYS A 204 11.93 15.42 -12.54
N THR A 205 11.42 14.19 -12.64
CA THR A 205 10.12 13.88 -13.25
C THR A 205 8.95 14.39 -12.40
N SER A 206 9.03 14.20 -11.08
CA SER A 206 8.01 14.71 -10.14
C SER A 206 7.99 16.26 -10.11
N ASN A 207 9.15 16.90 -9.99
CA ASN A 207 9.22 18.37 -10.02
C ASN A 207 8.87 18.94 -11.40
N HIS A 208 9.22 18.24 -12.49
CA HIS A 208 8.80 18.63 -13.83
C HIS A 208 7.28 18.57 -13.99
N GLY A 209 6.63 17.49 -13.53
CA GLY A 209 5.17 17.37 -13.54
C GLY A 209 4.48 18.49 -12.74
N ARG A 210 4.98 18.79 -11.54
CA ARG A 210 4.49 19.91 -10.72
C ARG A 210 4.66 21.27 -11.41
N LEU A 211 5.82 21.51 -12.01
CA LEU A 211 6.09 22.74 -12.76
C LEU A 211 5.21 22.87 -14.01
N VAL A 212 4.92 21.76 -14.70
CA VAL A 212 4.00 21.74 -15.85
C VAL A 212 2.58 22.10 -15.40
N ILE A 213 2.10 21.53 -14.29
CA ILE A 213 0.78 21.85 -13.72
C ILE A 213 0.71 23.34 -13.34
N LEU A 214 1.71 23.86 -12.61
CA LEU A 214 1.74 25.27 -12.20
C LEU A 214 1.84 26.23 -13.40
N ARG A 215 2.58 25.86 -14.45
CA ARG A 215 2.65 26.65 -15.70
C ARG A 215 1.32 26.65 -16.42
N ALA A 216 0.67 25.49 -16.56
CA ALA A 216 -0.64 25.37 -17.17
C ALA A 216 -1.69 26.17 -16.38
N ALA A 217 -1.67 26.10 -15.04
CA ALA A 217 -2.51 26.91 -14.17
C ALA A 217 -2.28 28.41 -14.37
N LYS A 218 -1.02 28.85 -14.37
CA LYS A 218 -0.65 30.25 -14.62
C LYS A 218 -1.14 30.72 -16.00
N GLU A 219 -0.97 29.89 -17.02
CA GLU A 219 -1.39 30.24 -18.38
C GLU A 219 -2.92 30.28 -18.51
N ALA A 220 -3.65 29.39 -17.83
CA ALA A 220 -5.11 29.44 -17.76
C ALA A 220 -5.65 30.67 -17.02
N LEU A 221 -4.92 31.19 -16.02
CA LEU A 221 -5.26 32.44 -15.35
C LEU A 221 -5.04 33.67 -16.24
N ILE A 222 -3.99 33.67 -17.06
CA ILE A 222 -3.63 34.81 -17.94
C ILE A 222 -4.48 34.80 -19.22
N HIS A 223 -4.79 33.62 -19.74
CA HIS A 223 -5.49 33.44 -21.02
C HIS A 223 -6.62 32.40 -20.89
N PRO A 224 -7.67 32.68 -20.09
CA PRO A 224 -8.72 31.71 -19.80
C PRO A 224 -9.47 31.21 -21.04
N ASP A 225 -9.50 32.00 -22.11
CA ASP A 225 -10.18 31.68 -23.37
C ASP A 225 -9.42 30.67 -24.23
N ARG A 226 -8.11 30.47 -23.97
CA ARG A 226 -7.26 29.51 -24.70
C ARG A 226 -7.41 28.08 -24.22
N PHE A 227 -8.09 27.86 -23.10
CA PHE A 227 -8.24 26.55 -22.49
C PHE A 227 -9.67 26.06 -22.66
N SER A 228 -9.81 24.85 -23.19
CA SER A 228 -11.10 24.18 -23.18
C SER A 228 -11.53 23.88 -21.74
N GLU A 229 -12.83 23.66 -21.52
CA GLU A 229 -13.34 23.18 -20.23
C GLU A 229 -12.61 21.92 -19.73
N LYS A 230 -12.26 21.03 -20.66
CA LYS A 230 -11.49 19.82 -20.36
C LYS A 230 -10.08 20.14 -19.86
N ASP A 231 -9.42 21.15 -20.43
CA ASP A 231 -8.08 21.55 -20.00
C ASP A 231 -8.11 22.25 -18.65
N LYS A 232 -9.11 23.10 -18.39
CA LYS A 232 -9.34 23.73 -17.09
C LYS A 232 -9.56 22.68 -16.00
N LYS A 233 -10.37 21.65 -16.26
CA LYS A 233 -10.59 20.52 -15.34
C LYS A 233 -9.31 19.72 -15.06
N ARG A 234 -8.46 19.50 -16.07
CA ARG A 234 -7.15 18.85 -15.89
C ARG A 234 -6.20 19.67 -15.04
N ILE A 235 -6.20 20.99 -15.22
CA ILE A 235 -5.42 21.92 -14.40
C ILE A 235 -5.89 21.87 -12.95
N ILE A 236 -7.19 21.94 -12.70
CA ILE A 236 -7.78 21.80 -11.36
C ILE A 236 -7.36 20.46 -10.73
N LEU A 237 -7.41 19.36 -11.48
CA LEU A 237 -6.94 18.06 -10.99
C LEU A 237 -5.48 18.10 -10.54
N GLY A 238 -4.62 18.72 -11.33
CA GLY A 238 -3.22 18.89 -10.97
C GLY A 238 -3.05 19.75 -9.70
N LEU A 239 -3.77 20.87 -9.61
CA LEU A 239 -3.73 21.80 -8.48
C LEU A 239 -4.25 21.16 -7.20
N SER A 240 -5.39 20.47 -7.22
CA SER A 240 -5.92 19.79 -6.03
C SER A 240 -4.98 18.68 -5.52
N SER A 241 -4.22 18.03 -6.41
CA SER A 241 -3.16 17.12 -5.98
C SER A 241 -1.97 17.84 -5.35
N PHE A 242 -1.69 19.08 -5.78
CA PHE A 242 -0.64 19.93 -5.21
C PHE A 242 -1.05 20.56 -3.87
N GLU A 243 -2.31 20.98 -3.73
CA GLU A 243 -2.88 21.47 -2.46
C GLU A 243 -2.76 20.42 -1.38
N ARG A 244 -3.19 19.18 -1.65
CA ARG A 244 -3.05 18.05 -0.72
C ARG A 244 -1.60 17.79 -0.31
N TYR A 245 -0.65 17.94 -1.24
CA TYR A 245 0.77 17.81 -0.95
C TYR A 245 1.23 18.88 0.06
N LEU A 246 0.79 20.13 -0.12
CA LEU A 246 1.15 21.23 0.77
C LEU A 246 0.46 21.12 2.13
N GLU A 247 -0.81 20.74 2.19
CA GLU A 247 -1.58 20.53 3.42
C GLU A 247 -0.89 19.49 4.32
N ARG A 248 -0.62 18.30 3.79
CA ARG A 248 0.09 17.23 4.54
C ARG A 248 1.47 17.66 5.02
N ARG A 249 2.15 18.49 4.22
CA ARG A 249 3.47 19.00 4.60
C ARG A 249 3.38 20.03 5.73
N ALA A 250 2.38 20.92 5.68
CA ALA A 250 2.14 21.91 6.72
C ALA A 250 1.79 21.24 8.06
N GLU A 251 0.84 20.30 8.05
CA GLU A 251 0.45 19.50 9.23
C GLU A 251 1.67 18.83 9.88
N ALA A 252 2.56 18.29 9.05
CA ALA A 252 3.76 17.63 9.54
C ALA A 252 4.89 18.56 10.02
N GLU A 253 4.93 19.80 9.55
CA GLU A 253 5.88 20.81 10.03
C GLU A 253 5.39 21.41 11.36
N GLU A 254 4.06 21.53 11.54
CA GLU A 254 3.43 21.93 12.80
C GLU A 254 3.67 20.89 13.90
N GLY A 255 3.42 19.61 13.64
CA GLY A 255 3.66 18.54 14.62
C GLY A 255 5.12 18.32 15.05
N ARG A 256 6.11 18.93 14.36
CA ARG A 256 7.53 18.90 14.78
C ARG A 256 7.92 20.03 15.72
N ASN A 257 7.11 21.07 15.79
CA ASN A 257 7.37 22.26 16.61
C ASN A 257 6.67 22.20 17.98
N GLU A 258 5.83 21.19 18.21
CA GLU A 258 5.18 20.85 19.49
C GLU A 258 5.96 19.78 20.26
#